data_AF-A0A1V6PN58-F1
#
_entry.id   AF-A0A1V6PN58-F1
#
_cell.length_a   1.000
_cell.length_b   1.000
_cell.length_c   1.000
_cell.angle_alpha   90.00
_cell.angle_beta   90.00
_cell.angle_gamma   90.00
#
_symmetry.space_group_name_H-M   'P 1'
#
loop_
_entity.id
_entity.type
_entity.pdbx_description
1 polymer ?
#
loop_
_entity_poly.entity_id
_entity_poly.type
_entity_poly.pdbx_seq_one_letter_code
_entity_poly.pdbx_strand_id
1 'polypeptide(L)'
;MQAAKGAQSRPSSPDVEPPAALENRKRSLNDSLKVARKRLRDHGSFDASYWTQSARVGEIEISKSEVQRKISLQNFGGNEIEWQKTDEAKAIFERIRAQEQAKKICDLRIRDLDPKKPRRGLRAAFMKLFTTSKAGLNIVTPGAGRRDSRLQSAFRSEMIEKYNAKHSSEDWLWCPVLGDWCMSDYVVAAHLFAYMHGQATMDAIFGARRPPELFSPRNGMLISSFVERYLDCGKLVIVPDLPEKPKLAELLVWVNSDVRNSKIKVIDKSWVQLGKRISPYHDLKYGDLDNRPLQFRSTFRPAARYLYYHYCIQILRSAWQQNSYGSPAASQTMKDESGKPFWGTTGRYLPRDMLLAIVEELGHEYEQLLEGASSTRSVDSQLLLDIGSKQVTFRRPALNSGFGGQSDDGEDDEDEDEDDDEDGENPNITGILSPPPGWPIYRSAIAKATREFLYITNKVLDFAGFRLQEGPNPRQTLEHRRLREFHIRRLIIDPARRRTDLFGDPQHRYPSVEHSTSQPPSTGDTPSRPAEMQESSSGAD
;
A
#
# COMPACT_ATOMS: atom_id res chain seq x y z
N MET A 1 -19.09 15.05 -53.54
CA MET A 1 -19.48 16.25 -52.76
C MET A 1 -19.89 15.80 -51.38
N GLN A 2 -19.03 15.96 -50.36
CA GLN A 2 -19.40 15.71 -48.96
C GLN A 2 -19.87 17.03 -48.35
N ALA A 3 -21.03 17.02 -47.68
CA ALA A 3 -21.61 18.22 -47.12
C ALA A 3 -20.87 18.60 -45.82
N ALA A 4 -20.19 19.75 -45.84
CA ALA A 4 -19.69 20.39 -44.63
C ALA A 4 -20.89 20.85 -43.78
N LYS A 5 -21.32 20.02 -42.82
CA LYS A 5 -22.26 20.44 -41.78
C LYS A 5 -21.59 21.52 -40.94
N GLY A 6 -21.95 22.77 -41.20
CA GLY A 6 -21.49 23.91 -40.39
C GLY A 6 -21.84 23.67 -38.92
N ALA A 7 -20.82 23.70 -38.06
CA ALA A 7 -21.02 23.63 -36.62
C ALA A 7 -21.80 24.86 -36.18
N GLN A 8 -23.09 24.69 -35.86
CA GLN A 8 -23.89 25.75 -35.26
C GLN A 8 -23.24 26.14 -33.93
N SER A 9 -22.70 27.35 -33.87
CA SER A 9 -22.15 27.93 -32.65
C SER A 9 -23.24 27.92 -31.58
N ARG A 10 -23.04 27.15 -30.51
CA ARG A 10 -23.92 27.19 -29.33
C ARG A 10 -24.08 28.65 -28.88
N PRO A 11 -25.29 29.09 -28.50
CA PRO A 11 -25.46 30.41 -27.90
C PRO A 11 -24.50 30.51 -26.71
N SER A 12 -23.65 31.53 -26.74
CA SER A 12 -22.56 31.71 -25.78
C SER A 12 -23.12 31.94 -24.39
N SER A 13 -23.04 30.92 -23.52
CA SER A 13 -23.25 31.11 -22.09
C SER A 13 -22.20 32.12 -21.60
N PRO A 14 -22.59 33.23 -20.95
CA PRO A 14 -21.69 34.36 -20.69
C PRO A 14 -20.54 34.05 -19.73
N ASP A 15 -20.57 32.91 -19.03
CA ASP A 15 -19.58 32.54 -18.00
C ASP A 15 -18.43 31.63 -18.49
N VAL A 16 -18.30 31.39 -19.79
CA VAL A 16 -17.21 30.55 -20.33
C VAL A 16 -15.91 31.35 -20.44
N GLU A 17 -15.03 31.22 -19.44
CA GLU A 17 -13.65 31.74 -19.48
C GLU A 17 -12.94 31.32 -20.79
N PRO A 18 -12.36 32.23 -21.59
CA PRO A 18 -11.71 31.88 -22.85
C PRO A 18 -10.44 31.05 -22.61
N PRO A 19 -10.05 30.13 -23.52
CA PRO A 19 -8.94 29.19 -23.30
C PRO A 19 -7.62 29.87 -22.90
N ALA A 20 -7.29 31.01 -23.51
CA ALA A 20 -6.08 31.78 -23.18
C ALA A 20 -6.09 32.32 -21.73
N ALA A 21 -7.26 32.67 -21.18
CA ALA A 21 -7.37 33.10 -19.79
C ALA A 21 -7.15 31.94 -18.82
N LEU A 22 -7.65 30.73 -19.14
CA LEU A 22 -7.43 29.53 -18.35
C LEU A 22 -5.95 29.11 -18.33
N GLU A 23 -5.25 29.12 -19.46
CA GLU A 23 -3.82 28.81 -19.50
C GLU A 23 -2.97 29.87 -18.79
N ASN A 24 -3.30 31.17 -18.90
CA ASN A 24 -2.64 32.22 -18.13
C ASN A 24 -2.88 32.05 -16.60
N ARG A 25 -4.10 31.68 -16.20
CA ARG A 25 -4.43 31.38 -14.80
C ARG A 25 -3.68 30.15 -14.29
N LYS A 26 -3.53 29.10 -15.11
CA LYS A 26 -2.74 27.90 -14.81
C LYS A 26 -1.25 28.21 -14.61
N ARG A 27 -0.66 29.07 -15.46
CA ARG A 27 0.71 29.59 -15.28
C ARG A 27 0.85 30.35 -13.95
N SER A 28 -0.01 31.33 -13.70
CA SER A 28 0.00 32.11 -12.44
C SER A 28 -0.17 31.24 -11.19
N LEU A 29 -0.95 30.15 -11.26
CA LEU A 29 -1.08 29.16 -10.19
C LEU A 29 0.18 28.30 -10.03
N ASN A 30 0.91 27.97 -11.10
CA ASN A 30 2.22 27.31 -11.01
C ASN A 30 3.24 28.21 -10.31
N ASP A 31 3.34 29.48 -10.70
CA ASP A 31 4.28 30.44 -10.09
C ASP A 31 3.97 30.62 -8.60
N SER A 32 2.68 30.80 -8.28
CA SER A 32 2.18 30.89 -6.90
C SER A 32 2.49 29.62 -6.09
N LEU A 33 2.41 28.44 -6.72
CA LEU A 33 2.73 27.16 -6.09
C LEU A 33 4.25 27.01 -5.85
N LYS A 34 5.11 27.42 -6.80
CA LYS A 34 6.58 27.42 -6.63
C LYS A 34 6.98 28.32 -5.45
N VAL A 35 6.45 29.54 -5.39
CA VAL A 35 6.66 30.47 -4.27
C VAL A 35 6.12 29.92 -2.94
N ALA A 36 4.93 29.33 -2.93
CA ALA A 36 4.32 28.79 -1.72
C ALA A 36 5.06 27.55 -1.18
N ARG A 37 5.59 26.70 -2.07
CA ARG A 37 6.43 25.54 -1.72
C ARG A 37 7.81 25.95 -1.21
N LYS A 38 8.48 26.94 -1.83
CA LYS A 38 9.75 27.48 -1.33
C LYS A 38 9.62 27.95 0.13
N ARG A 39 8.63 28.80 0.40
CA ARG A 39 8.28 29.26 1.76
C ARG A 39 7.96 28.13 2.74
N LEU A 40 7.49 26.97 2.26
CA LEU A 40 7.23 25.82 3.12
C LEU A 40 8.51 25.06 3.47
N ARG A 41 9.51 25.00 2.57
CA ARG A 41 10.83 24.40 2.83
C ARG A 41 11.60 25.17 3.92
N ASP A 42 11.44 26.49 3.97
CA ASP A 42 12.13 27.39 4.92
C ASP A 42 11.74 27.16 6.41
N HIS A 43 10.69 26.37 6.69
CA HIS A 43 10.22 26.11 8.05
C HIS A 43 10.98 24.94 8.72
N GLY A 44 11.82 25.26 9.71
CA GLY A 44 12.47 24.27 10.58
C GLY A 44 11.54 23.56 11.58
N SER A 45 10.32 24.07 11.78
CA SER A 45 9.33 23.61 12.77
C SER A 45 7.97 23.29 12.13
N PHE A 46 7.30 22.24 12.62
CA PHE A 46 5.97 21.83 12.15
C PHE A 46 4.85 22.40 13.05
N ASP A 47 4.91 23.71 13.31
CA ASP A 47 3.94 24.42 14.15
C ASP A 47 2.70 24.89 13.37
N ALA A 48 1.82 25.67 14.01
CA ALA A 48 0.58 26.16 13.40
C ALA A 48 0.83 27.00 12.14
N SER A 49 1.95 27.71 12.03
CA SER A 49 2.33 28.48 10.83
C SER A 49 2.66 27.54 9.67
N TYR A 50 3.47 26.51 9.91
CA TYR A 50 3.77 25.46 8.92
C TYR A 50 2.49 24.80 8.39
N TRP A 51 1.56 24.41 9.27
CA TRP A 51 0.31 23.76 8.84
C TRP A 51 -0.62 24.73 8.10
N THR A 52 -0.63 26.01 8.46
CA THR A 52 -1.35 27.06 7.71
C THR A 52 -0.77 27.27 6.31
N GLN A 53 0.56 27.32 6.18
CA GLN A 53 1.23 27.42 4.89
C GLN A 53 1.03 26.13 4.05
N SER A 54 0.99 24.95 4.69
CA SER A 54 0.66 23.67 4.04
C SER A 54 -0.78 23.66 3.50
N ALA A 55 -1.75 24.14 4.29
CA ALA A 55 -3.15 24.25 3.87
C ALA A 55 -3.30 25.20 2.67
N ARG A 56 -2.54 26.31 2.66
CA ARG A 56 -2.48 27.26 1.53
C ARG A 56 -1.87 26.65 0.27
N VAL A 57 -0.82 25.83 0.39
CA VAL A 57 -0.27 25.05 -0.74
C VAL A 57 -1.35 24.13 -1.31
N GLY A 58 -2.08 23.41 -0.44
CA GLY A 58 -3.22 22.57 -0.85
C GLY A 58 -4.33 23.35 -1.58
N GLU A 59 -4.67 24.56 -1.13
CA GLU A 59 -5.67 25.42 -1.77
C GLU A 59 -5.27 25.89 -3.18
N ILE A 60 -4.00 26.25 -3.37
CA ILE A 60 -3.44 26.58 -4.70
C ILE A 60 -3.46 25.34 -5.61
N GLU A 61 -3.13 24.17 -5.06
CA GLU A 61 -3.15 22.90 -5.77
C GLU A 61 -4.56 22.48 -6.22
N ILE A 62 -5.57 22.62 -5.36
CA ILE A 62 -6.99 22.40 -5.72
C ILE A 62 -7.37 23.35 -6.87
N SER A 63 -7.08 24.64 -6.72
CA SER A 63 -7.37 25.67 -7.74
C SER A 63 -6.73 25.35 -9.09
N LYS A 64 -5.49 24.84 -9.09
CA LYS A 64 -4.77 24.38 -10.29
C LYS A 64 -5.47 23.19 -10.94
N SER A 65 -5.89 22.20 -10.15
CA SER A 65 -6.62 21.02 -10.64
C SER A 65 -8.01 21.38 -11.19
N GLU A 66 -8.70 22.35 -10.60
CA GLU A 66 -9.97 22.90 -11.13
C GLU A 66 -9.79 23.59 -12.49
N VAL A 67 -8.75 24.41 -12.64
CA VAL A 67 -8.42 25.05 -13.93
C VAL A 67 -8.06 24.00 -14.97
N GLN A 68 -7.30 22.96 -14.60
CA GLN A 68 -7.00 21.84 -15.50
C GLN A 68 -8.28 21.07 -15.89
N ARG A 69 -9.26 20.90 -14.99
CA ARG A 69 -10.60 20.38 -15.34
C ARG A 69 -11.29 21.26 -16.37
N LYS A 70 -11.31 22.59 -16.19
CA LYS A 70 -11.94 23.52 -17.15
C LYS A 70 -11.30 23.41 -18.54
N ILE A 71 -9.97 23.38 -18.61
CA ILE A 71 -9.22 23.21 -19.87
C ILE A 71 -9.54 21.86 -20.53
N SER A 72 -9.48 20.77 -19.77
CA SER A 72 -9.80 19.41 -20.24
C SER A 72 -11.22 19.32 -20.82
N LEU A 73 -12.20 19.87 -20.11
CA LEU A 73 -13.60 19.91 -20.54
C LEU A 73 -13.81 20.75 -21.80
N GLN A 74 -13.11 21.88 -21.96
CA GLN A 74 -13.15 22.69 -23.19
C GLN A 74 -12.53 21.95 -24.38
N ASN A 75 -11.44 21.22 -24.18
CA ASN A 75 -10.73 20.50 -25.23
C ASN A 75 -11.46 19.21 -25.70
N PHE A 76 -12.33 18.64 -24.88
CA PHE A 76 -13.00 17.36 -25.16
C PHE A 76 -14.03 17.42 -26.30
N GLY A 77 -14.63 18.57 -26.58
CA GLY A 77 -15.60 18.78 -27.67
C GLY A 77 -16.99 18.12 -27.49
N GLY A 78 -17.12 17.09 -26.64
CA GLY A 78 -18.38 16.46 -26.25
C GLY A 78 -19.14 17.19 -25.15
N ASN A 79 -20.13 16.53 -24.53
CA ASN A 79 -20.81 17.08 -23.35
C ASN A 79 -20.08 16.72 -22.04
N GLU A 80 -20.38 17.44 -20.95
CA GLU A 80 -19.69 17.21 -19.67
C GLU A 80 -19.94 15.79 -19.11
N ILE A 81 -21.11 15.19 -19.35
CA ILE A 81 -21.45 13.85 -18.86
C ILE A 81 -20.62 12.76 -19.58
N GLU A 82 -20.30 12.97 -20.85
CA GLU A 82 -19.36 12.15 -21.62
C GLU A 82 -17.92 12.38 -21.16
N TRP A 83 -17.52 13.65 -20.98
CA TRP A 83 -16.19 14.00 -20.47
C TRP A 83 -15.93 13.35 -19.10
N GLN A 84 -16.88 13.43 -18.16
CA GLN A 84 -16.78 12.82 -16.82
C GLN A 84 -16.57 11.30 -16.85
N LYS A 85 -16.92 10.60 -17.94
CA LYS A 85 -16.68 9.16 -18.09
C LYS A 85 -15.25 8.83 -18.55
N THR A 86 -14.51 9.80 -19.08
CA THR A 86 -13.14 9.62 -19.56
C THR A 86 -12.16 9.31 -18.43
N ASP A 87 -11.06 8.62 -18.76
CA ASP A 87 -9.97 8.35 -17.81
C ASP A 87 -9.29 9.66 -17.33
N GLU A 88 -9.24 10.69 -18.18
CA GLU A 88 -8.66 12.00 -17.84
C GLU A 88 -9.50 12.73 -16.78
N ALA A 89 -10.81 12.86 -16.99
CA ALA A 89 -11.71 13.49 -16.03
C ALA A 89 -11.68 12.77 -14.68
N LYS A 90 -11.81 11.44 -14.70
CA LYS A 90 -11.71 10.59 -13.49
C LYS A 90 -10.41 10.86 -12.72
N ALA A 91 -9.27 10.94 -13.41
CA ALA A 91 -7.97 11.22 -12.78
C ALA A 91 -7.86 12.66 -12.22
N ILE A 92 -8.50 13.65 -12.85
CA ILE A 92 -8.55 15.01 -12.32
C ILE A 92 -9.45 15.08 -11.07
N PHE A 93 -10.61 14.42 -11.06
CA PHE A 93 -11.47 14.35 -9.87
C PHE A 93 -10.79 13.62 -8.70
N GLU A 94 -10.12 12.50 -8.97
CA GLU A 94 -9.31 11.79 -7.98
C GLU A 94 -8.25 12.70 -7.34
N ARG A 95 -7.56 13.50 -8.15
CA ARG A 95 -6.56 14.48 -7.69
C ARG A 95 -7.18 15.60 -6.87
N ILE A 96 -8.31 16.17 -7.30
CA ILE A 96 -9.03 17.22 -6.53
C ILE A 96 -9.43 16.68 -5.15
N ARG A 97 -10.07 15.49 -5.08
CA ARG A 97 -10.47 14.87 -3.81
C ARG A 97 -9.27 14.57 -2.89
N ALA A 98 -8.17 14.06 -3.45
CA ALA A 98 -6.94 13.85 -2.69
C ALA A 98 -6.39 15.16 -2.09
N GLN A 99 -6.42 16.26 -2.86
CA GLN A 99 -5.93 17.58 -2.42
C GLN A 99 -6.88 18.23 -1.40
N GLU A 100 -8.20 18.12 -1.58
CA GLU A 100 -9.23 18.50 -0.59
C GLU A 100 -8.98 17.79 0.74
N GLN A 101 -8.76 16.48 0.72
CA GLN A 101 -8.51 15.69 1.92
C GLN A 101 -7.18 16.05 2.59
N ALA A 102 -6.10 16.25 1.83
CA ALA A 102 -4.82 16.73 2.36
C ALA A 102 -4.96 18.10 3.03
N LYS A 103 -5.72 19.03 2.43
CA LYS A 103 -6.05 20.33 3.03
C LYS A 103 -6.87 20.19 4.31
N LYS A 104 -7.93 19.36 4.32
CA LYS A 104 -8.77 19.06 5.50
C LYS A 104 -7.95 18.52 6.67
N ILE A 105 -6.94 17.69 6.39
CA ILE A 105 -5.98 17.18 7.39
C ILE A 105 -5.09 18.31 7.92
N CYS A 106 -4.59 19.21 7.08
CA CYS A 106 -3.88 20.40 7.53
C CYS A 106 -4.76 21.31 8.41
N ASP A 107 -6.01 21.56 8.00
CA ASP A 107 -7.00 22.35 8.74
C ASP A 107 -7.38 21.69 10.09
N LEU A 108 -7.36 20.37 10.18
CA LEU A 108 -7.44 19.63 11.46
C LEU A 108 -6.21 19.89 12.33
N ARG A 109 -4.98 19.80 11.79
CA ARG A 109 -3.75 20.08 12.56
C ARG A 109 -3.71 21.51 13.08
N ILE A 110 -4.10 22.51 12.28
CA ILE A 110 -4.21 23.91 12.73
C ILE A 110 -5.18 24.01 13.91
N ARG A 111 -6.37 23.40 13.80
CA ARG A 111 -7.38 23.37 14.87
C ARG A 111 -6.94 22.61 16.12
N ASP A 112 -6.09 21.60 16.01
CA ASP A 112 -5.51 20.90 17.15
C ASP A 112 -4.40 21.70 17.81
N LEU A 113 -3.60 22.44 17.04
CA LEU A 113 -2.48 23.27 17.50
C LEU A 113 -2.91 24.62 18.11
N ASP A 114 -4.15 25.07 17.90
CA ASP A 114 -4.70 26.30 18.48
C ASP A 114 -4.48 26.38 20.01
N PRO A 115 -3.72 27.38 20.51
CA PRO A 115 -3.45 27.54 21.93
C PRO A 115 -4.69 27.99 22.74
N LYS A 116 -5.73 28.53 22.11
CA LYS A 116 -6.93 29.05 22.79
C LYS A 116 -7.84 27.94 23.32
N LYS A 117 -7.76 26.73 22.76
CA LYS A 117 -8.49 25.58 23.30
C LYS A 117 -7.81 25.13 24.61
N PRO A 118 -8.53 25.05 25.75
CA PRO A 118 -7.96 24.61 27.01
C PRO A 118 -7.56 23.13 26.92
N ARG A 119 -6.28 22.88 26.60
CA ARG A 119 -5.67 21.57 26.36
C ARG A 119 -5.52 20.73 27.64
N ARG A 120 -6.66 20.28 28.19
CA ARG A 120 -6.73 19.37 29.34
C ARG A 120 -6.39 17.93 28.93
N GLY A 121 -5.12 17.64 28.65
CA GLY A 121 -4.69 16.25 28.48
C GLY A 121 -3.25 16.05 28.01
N LEU A 122 -2.62 14.99 28.55
CA LEU A 122 -1.30 14.49 28.15
C LEU A 122 -1.18 14.28 26.62
N ARG A 123 -2.29 13.87 25.96
CA ARG A 123 -2.37 13.73 24.49
C ARG A 123 -2.06 15.04 23.76
N ALA A 124 -2.48 16.21 24.25
CA ALA A 124 -2.23 17.48 23.55
C ALA A 124 -0.77 17.95 23.69
N ALA A 125 -0.12 17.64 24.82
CA ALA A 125 1.31 17.85 24.99
C ALA A 125 2.14 16.87 24.15
N PHE A 126 1.75 15.60 24.12
CA PHE A 126 2.35 14.56 23.26
C PHE A 126 2.20 14.89 21.78
N MET A 127 0.98 15.24 21.32
CA MET A 127 0.75 15.67 19.93
C MET A 127 1.55 16.91 19.60
N LYS A 128 1.68 17.90 20.49
CA LYS A 128 2.61 19.03 20.26
C LYS A 128 4.04 18.52 20.07
N LEU A 129 4.57 17.72 20.99
CA LEU A 129 5.94 17.19 20.91
C LEU A 129 6.20 16.39 19.63
N PHE A 130 5.22 15.58 19.19
CA PHE A 130 5.34 14.71 18.03
C PHE A 130 5.08 15.44 16.70
N THR A 131 4.01 16.24 16.60
CA THR A 131 3.68 16.95 15.37
C THR A 131 4.50 18.21 15.15
N THR A 132 5.28 18.72 16.12
CA THR A 132 6.19 19.86 15.90
C THR A 132 7.66 19.46 15.72
N SER A 133 8.04 18.18 15.85
CA SER A 133 9.44 17.74 15.71
C SER A 133 9.65 16.85 14.48
N LYS A 134 10.79 17.04 13.78
CA LYS A 134 11.22 16.18 12.65
C LYS A 134 11.20 14.69 13.02
N ALA A 135 11.65 14.36 14.24
CA ALA A 135 11.64 13.00 14.78
C ALA A 135 10.22 12.45 15.05
N GLY A 136 9.29 13.27 15.54
CA GLY A 136 7.94 12.84 15.90
C GLY A 136 7.00 12.61 14.71
N LEU A 137 7.23 13.30 13.60
CA LEU A 137 6.61 12.98 12.30
C LEU A 137 7.44 11.94 11.50
N ASN A 138 8.63 11.60 11.98
CA ASN A 138 9.65 10.80 11.28
C ASN A 138 9.99 11.32 9.87
N ILE A 139 9.83 12.63 9.67
CA ILE A 139 10.19 13.37 8.46
C ILE A 139 11.65 13.79 8.62
N VAL A 140 12.56 12.86 8.34
CA VAL A 140 13.97 13.19 8.06
C VAL A 140 14.06 13.94 6.73
N THR A 141 13.20 13.57 5.78
CA THR A 141 12.84 14.32 4.55
C THR A 141 11.34 14.14 4.27
N PRO A 142 10.66 15.09 3.57
CA PRO A 142 9.26 14.95 3.17
C PRO A 142 9.06 13.85 2.10
N GLY A 143 8.95 12.61 2.56
CA GLY A 143 9.02 11.40 1.73
C GLY A 143 10.40 10.77 1.80
N ALA A 144 10.52 9.52 1.34
CA ALA A 144 11.76 8.72 1.44
C ALA A 144 12.93 9.18 0.54
N GLY A 145 12.95 10.45 0.10
CA GLY A 145 13.88 10.99 -0.89
C GLY A 145 13.67 10.42 -2.31
N ARG A 146 14.63 10.70 -3.21
CA ARG A 146 14.78 9.92 -4.44
C ARG A 146 15.05 8.46 -4.04
N ARG A 147 14.37 7.51 -4.68
CA ARG A 147 14.48 6.08 -4.35
C ARG A 147 15.91 5.59 -4.56
N ASP A 148 16.53 5.00 -3.55
CA ASP A 148 17.83 4.34 -3.69
C ASP A 148 17.73 3.19 -4.72
N SER A 149 18.47 3.34 -5.82
CA SER A 149 18.51 2.38 -6.94
C SER A 149 19.14 1.05 -6.54
N ARG A 150 20.01 1.03 -5.51
CA ARG A 150 20.61 -0.19 -4.95
C ARG A 150 19.56 -0.98 -4.18
N LEU A 151 18.77 -0.32 -3.31
CA LEU A 151 17.67 -0.96 -2.59
C LEU A 151 16.58 -1.46 -3.55
N GLN A 152 16.23 -0.70 -4.60
CA GLN A 152 15.28 -1.16 -5.61
C GLN A 152 15.79 -2.39 -6.37
N SER A 153 17.07 -2.39 -6.76
CA SER A 153 17.69 -3.52 -7.47
C SER A 153 17.73 -4.77 -6.59
N ALA A 154 18.17 -4.63 -5.34
CA ALA A 154 18.19 -5.72 -4.36
C ALA A 154 16.79 -6.32 -4.11
N PHE A 155 15.78 -5.46 -3.92
CA PHE A 155 14.37 -5.86 -3.77
C PHE A 155 13.85 -6.64 -4.99
N ARG A 156 14.14 -6.16 -6.21
CA ARG A 156 13.80 -6.87 -7.45
C ARG A 156 14.46 -8.24 -7.51
N SER A 157 15.76 -8.32 -7.23
CA SER A 157 16.51 -9.58 -7.24
C SER A 157 15.99 -10.59 -6.21
N GLU A 158 15.73 -10.16 -4.96
CA GLU A 158 15.15 -11.04 -3.94
C GLU A 158 13.76 -11.55 -4.35
N MET A 159 12.94 -10.69 -4.99
CA MET A 159 11.65 -11.12 -5.53
C MET A 159 11.78 -12.15 -6.66
N ILE A 160 12.72 -11.97 -7.60
CA ILE A 160 12.95 -12.94 -8.69
C ILE A 160 13.30 -14.32 -8.13
N GLU A 161 14.12 -14.36 -7.07
CA GLU A 161 14.47 -15.59 -6.34
C GLU A 161 13.25 -16.18 -5.61
N LYS A 162 12.61 -15.45 -4.69
CA LYS A 162 11.52 -15.99 -3.85
C LYS A 162 10.29 -16.42 -4.63
N TYR A 163 9.97 -15.73 -5.72
CA TYR A 163 8.85 -16.11 -6.59
C TYR A 163 9.21 -17.20 -7.60
N ASN A 164 10.48 -17.63 -7.71
CA ASN A 164 10.99 -18.51 -8.77
C ASN A 164 10.58 -18.00 -10.16
N ALA A 165 10.83 -16.70 -10.39
CA ALA A 165 10.23 -15.95 -11.48
C ALA A 165 11.17 -15.68 -12.66
N LYS A 166 12.37 -16.28 -12.70
CA LYS A 166 13.29 -16.18 -13.83
C LYS A 166 13.08 -17.33 -14.81
N HIS A 167 13.08 -17.06 -16.12
CA HIS A 167 13.10 -18.11 -17.14
C HIS A 167 14.47 -18.82 -17.16
N SER A 168 14.51 -20.08 -17.59
CA SER A 168 15.73 -20.89 -17.54
C SER A 168 16.75 -20.56 -18.62
N SER A 169 16.30 -20.08 -19.79
CA SER A 169 17.13 -19.87 -20.98
C SER A 169 17.11 -18.44 -21.54
N GLU A 170 16.17 -17.59 -21.10
CA GLU A 170 15.92 -16.27 -21.69
C GLU A 170 15.82 -15.20 -20.60
N ASP A 171 16.02 -13.93 -20.93
CA ASP A 171 15.85 -12.82 -19.98
C ASP A 171 14.37 -12.41 -19.84
N TRP A 172 13.56 -13.41 -19.50
CA TRP A 172 12.13 -13.29 -19.27
C TRP A 172 11.82 -13.51 -17.79
N LEU A 173 10.87 -12.73 -17.28
CA LEU A 173 10.35 -12.82 -15.93
C LEU A 173 8.87 -13.19 -15.94
N TRP A 174 8.47 -14.04 -14.99
CA TRP A 174 7.09 -14.49 -14.86
C TRP A 174 6.19 -13.42 -14.24
N CYS A 175 5.10 -13.07 -14.92
CA CYS A 175 4.06 -12.18 -14.42
C CYS A 175 2.87 -13.01 -13.88
N PRO A 176 2.60 -13.05 -12.56
CA PRO A 176 1.55 -13.89 -11.97
C PRO A 176 0.13 -13.36 -12.26
N VAL A 177 -0.02 -12.09 -12.68
CA VAL A 177 -1.32 -11.54 -13.10
C VAL A 177 -1.70 -12.03 -14.50
N LEU A 178 -0.73 -12.01 -15.43
CA LEU A 178 -0.95 -12.52 -16.78
C LEU A 178 -0.94 -14.05 -16.79
N GLY A 179 -0.16 -14.68 -15.91
CA GLY A 179 0.08 -16.12 -15.92
C GLY A 179 0.95 -16.52 -17.11
N ASP A 180 1.95 -15.69 -17.42
CA ASP A 180 2.79 -15.81 -18.61
C ASP A 180 4.18 -15.21 -18.36
N TRP A 181 5.13 -15.55 -19.23
CA TRP A 181 6.45 -14.93 -19.28
C TRP A 181 6.40 -13.60 -20.03
N CYS A 182 7.14 -12.62 -19.54
CA CYS A 182 7.31 -11.31 -20.18
C CYS A 182 8.80 -10.94 -20.21
N MET A 183 9.24 -10.17 -21.20
CA MET A 183 10.62 -9.64 -21.22
C MET A 183 10.92 -8.88 -19.93
N SER A 184 12.12 -9.05 -19.37
CA SER A 184 12.53 -8.50 -18.07
C SER A 184 12.22 -6.99 -17.95
N ASP A 185 12.49 -6.21 -18.99
CA ASP A 185 12.26 -4.75 -19.05
C ASP A 185 10.78 -4.35 -18.90
N TYR A 186 9.85 -5.21 -19.33
CA TYR A 186 8.41 -4.98 -19.18
C TYR A 186 7.85 -5.50 -17.85
N VAL A 187 8.67 -6.14 -17.00
CA VAL A 187 8.28 -6.59 -15.67
C VAL A 187 8.88 -5.68 -14.63
N VAL A 188 8.08 -5.24 -13.66
CA VAL A 188 8.46 -4.30 -12.59
C VAL A 188 8.26 -4.94 -11.22
N ALA A 189 9.08 -4.53 -10.24
CA ALA A 189 8.92 -4.91 -8.84
C ALA A 189 7.94 -3.93 -8.17
N ALA A 190 6.64 -4.13 -8.43
CA ALA A 190 5.59 -3.28 -7.91
C ALA A 190 5.45 -3.45 -6.39
N HIS A 191 5.31 -2.33 -5.67
CA HIS A 191 5.11 -2.32 -4.22
C HIS A 191 3.61 -2.30 -3.90
N LEU A 192 3.16 -3.10 -2.93
CA LEU A 192 1.79 -3.10 -2.42
C LEU A 192 1.55 -1.96 -1.42
N PHE A 193 2.51 -1.73 -0.53
CA PHE A 193 2.63 -0.49 0.25
C PHE A 193 3.74 0.37 -0.37
N ALA A 194 3.37 1.53 -0.93
CA ALA A 194 4.26 2.34 -1.75
C ALA A 194 5.49 2.85 -0.97
N TYR A 195 6.68 2.61 -1.53
CA TYR A 195 7.98 2.94 -0.93
C TYR A 195 8.10 4.38 -0.41
N MET A 196 7.45 5.34 -1.10
CA MET A 196 7.51 6.78 -0.83
C MET A 196 7.07 7.16 0.59
N HIS A 197 6.23 6.34 1.22
CA HIS A 197 5.79 6.55 2.60
C HIS A 197 6.85 6.13 3.64
N GLY A 198 7.84 5.32 3.26
CA GLY A 198 8.95 4.90 4.12
C GLY A 198 8.60 3.82 5.16
N GLN A 199 9.65 3.22 5.74
CA GLN A 199 9.51 2.10 6.69
C GLN A 199 8.84 2.55 7.99
N ALA A 200 9.11 3.77 8.47
CA ALA A 200 8.48 4.33 9.68
C ALA A 200 6.95 4.36 9.58
N THR A 201 6.42 4.76 8.43
CA THR A 201 4.98 4.82 8.17
C THR A 201 4.39 3.41 8.03
N MET A 202 5.11 2.49 7.38
CA MET A 202 4.74 1.06 7.37
C MET A 202 4.66 0.52 8.81
N ASP A 203 5.67 0.78 9.65
CA ASP A 203 5.73 0.31 11.03
C ASP A 203 4.61 0.91 11.91
N ALA A 204 4.22 2.16 11.65
CA ALA A 204 3.11 2.82 12.34
C ALA A 204 1.73 2.19 12.03
N ILE A 205 1.52 1.72 10.79
CA ILE A 205 0.26 1.08 10.37
C ILE A 205 0.22 -0.42 10.68
N PHE A 206 1.34 -1.11 10.46
CA PHE A 206 1.41 -2.58 10.47
C PHE A 206 2.13 -3.20 11.68
N GLY A 207 2.70 -2.34 12.54
CA GLY A 207 3.60 -2.71 13.61
C GLY A 207 5.00 -3.02 13.08
N ALA A 208 6.03 -2.56 13.80
CA ALA A 208 7.43 -2.75 13.42
C ALA A 208 7.80 -4.23 13.21
N ARG A 209 8.58 -4.49 12.16
CA ARG A 209 9.05 -5.83 11.78
C ARG A 209 10.57 -5.95 11.85
N ARG A 210 11.05 -7.18 12.04
CA ARG A 210 12.47 -7.55 12.00
C ARG A 210 12.58 -8.85 11.19
N PRO A 211 13.17 -8.85 9.98
CA PRO A 211 13.72 -7.68 9.27
C PRO A 211 12.63 -6.64 8.90
N PRO A 212 13.02 -5.40 8.55
CA PRO A 212 12.14 -4.43 7.91
C PRO A 212 11.51 -5.00 6.64
N GLU A 213 10.28 -4.60 6.32
CA GLU A 213 9.48 -5.23 5.24
C GLU A 213 9.16 -4.31 4.04
N LEU A 214 9.56 -3.03 4.04
CA LEU A 214 9.29 -2.09 2.94
C LEU A 214 9.84 -2.60 1.59
N PHE A 215 11.09 -3.07 1.61
CA PHE A 215 11.81 -3.67 0.48
C PHE A 215 11.92 -5.20 0.63
N SER A 216 10.98 -5.85 1.32
CA SER A 216 10.90 -7.32 1.36
C SER A 216 9.95 -7.83 0.28
N PRO A 217 10.22 -8.97 -0.38
CA PRO A 217 9.29 -9.62 -1.32
C PRO A 217 7.86 -9.83 -0.79
N ARG A 218 7.66 -9.80 0.53
CA ARG A 218 6.34 -9.80 1.16
C ARG A 218 5.49 -8.57 0.81
N ASN A 219 6.11 -7.43 0.52
CA ASN A 219 5.48 -6.17 0.15
C ASN A 219 5.42 -5.93 -1.37
N GLY A 220 5.77 -6.92 -2.21
CA GLY A 220 5.84 -6.70 -3.65
C GLY A 220 5.43 -7.88 -4.52
N MET A 221 5.22 -7.59 -5.79
CA MET A 221 4.93 -8.56 -6.85
C MET A 221 5.65 -8.17 -8.14
N LEU A 222 6.22 -9.15 -8.84
CA LEU A 222 6.76 -8.96 -10.19
C LEU A 222 5.59 -8.95 -11.15
N ILE A 223 5.22 -7.80 -11.71
CA ILE A 223 4.08 -7.69 -12.63
C ILE A 223 4.47 -6.94 -13.90
N SER A 224 3.69 -7.10 -14.95
CA SER A 224 3.88 -6.33 -16.18
C SER A 224 3.62 -4.83 -15.92
N SER A 225 4.46 -3.94 -16.46
CA SER A 225 4.30 -2.48 -16.34
C SER A 225 2.99 -1.97 -16.98
N PHE A 226 2.49 -2.69 -17.99
CA PHE A 226 1.16 -2.48 -18.56
C PHE A 226 0.03 -2.71 -17.53
N VAL A 227 0.21 -3.65 -16.61
CA VAL A 227 -0.74 -3.95 -15.53
C VAL A 227 -0.51 -3.06 -14.30
N GLU A 228 0.73 -2.86 -13.87
CA GLU A 228 1.10 -2.01 -12.71
C GLU A 228 0.42 -0.64 -12.81
N ARG A 229 0.53 -0.01 -13.99
CA ARG A 229 -0.09 1.29 -14.29
C ARG A 229 -1.54 1.38 -13.85
N TYR A 230 -2.34 0.33 -14.07
CA TYR A 230 -3.78 0.33 -13.82
C TYR A 230 -4.18 -0.29 -12.47
N LEU A 231 -3.35 -1.19 -11.94
CA LEU A 231 -3.41 -1.62 -10.53
C LEU A 231 -3.24 -0.40 -9.61
N ASP A 232 -2.24 0.43 -9.88
CA ASP A 232 -1.99 1.71 -9.21
C ASP A 232 -2.90 2.86 -9.69
N CYS A 233 -3.91 2.64 -10.55
CA CYS A 233 -4.93 3.65 -10.90
C CYS A 233 -6.27 3.43 -10.20
N GLY A 234 -6.40 2.45 -9.30
CA GLY A 234 -7.73 2.08 -8.79
C GLY A 234 -8.68 1.54 -9.89
N LYS A 235 -8.14 0.93 -10.96
CA LYS A 235 -8.93 0.22 -11.98
C LYS A 235 -8.99 -1.28 -11.70
N LEU A 236 -7.89 -1.83 -11.18
CA LEU A 236 -7.72 -3.23 -10.82
C LEU A 236 -7.40 -3.34 -9.32
N VAL A 237 -7.83 -4.43 -8.69
CA VAL A 237 -7.46 -4.79 -7.31
C VAL A 237 -7.10 -6.26 -7.21
N ILE A 238 -6.29 -6.61 -6.21
CA ILE A 238 -6.02 -8.01 -5.85
C ILE A 238 -6.83 -8.35 -4.61
N VAL A 239 -7.59 -9.43 -4.70
CA VAL A 239 -8.48 -9.95 -3.63
C VAL A 239 -8.21 -11.43 -3.40
N PRO A 240 -8.63 -12.01 -2.26
CA PRO A 240 -8.61 -13.46 -2.06
C PRO A 240 -9.28 -14.21 -3.21
N ASP A 241 -8.76 -15.39 -3.53
CA ASP A 241 -9.41 -16.30 -4.46
C ASP A 241 -10.57 -17.02 -3.75
N LEU A 242 -11.66 -16.28 -3.61
CA LEU A 242 -12.89 -16.66 -2.91
C LEU A 242 -14.13 -16.25 -3.74
N PRO A 243 -15.31 -16.84 -3.49
CA PRO A 243 -16.59 -16.31 -3.98
C PRO A 243 -16.78 -14.84 -3.58
N GLU A 244 -17.56 -14.08 -4.36
CA GLU A 244 -17.78 -12.63 -4.13
C GLU A 244 -18.42 -12.32 -2.76
N LYS A 245 -19.20 -13.26 -2.22
CA LYS A 245 -19.77 -13.24 -0.87
C LYS A 245 -19.42 -14.56 -0.16
N PRO A 246 -18.19 -14.72 0.34
CA PRO A 246 -17.74 -15.98 0.90
C PRO A 246 -18.37 -16.22 2.26
N LYS A 247 -18.68 -17.47 2.57
CA LYS A 247 -19.13 -17.87 3.91
C LYS A 247 -17.96 -17.74 4.89
N LEU A 248 -18.25 -17.46 6.15
CA LEU A 248 -17.21 -17.34 7.20
C LEU A 248 -16.29 -18.58 7.26
N ALA A 249 -16.84 -19.79 7.03
CA ALA A 249 -16.06 -21.02 6.97
C ALA A 249 -15.05 -21.04 5.81
N GLU A 250 -15.45 -20.60 4.61
CA GLU A 250 -14.58 -20.53 3.42
C GLU A 250 -13.45 -19.52 3.64
N LEU A 251 -13.77 -18.37 4.23
CA LEU A 251 -12.77 -17.38 4.61
C LEU A 251 -11.79 -17.93 5.67
N LEU A 252 -12.28 -18.62 6.70
CA LEU A 252 -11.41 -19.22 7.72
C LEU A 252 -10.49 -20.30 7.13
N VAL A 253 -10.97 -21.12 6.19
CA VAL A 253 -10.13 -22.05 5.44
C VAL A 253 -9.05 -21.31 4.66
N TRP A 254 -9.39 -20.23 3.95
CA TRP A 254 -8.41 -19.42 3.22
C TRP A 254 -7.38 -18.74 4.14
N VAL A 255 -7.82 -18.16 5.27
CA VAL A 255 -6.91 -17.53 6.25
C VAL A 255 -5.96 -18.56 6.86
N ASN A 256 -6.43 -19.78 7.13
CA ASN A 256 -5.62 -20.83 7.74
C ASN A 256 -4.83 -21.68 6.73
N SER A 257 -5.01 -21.47 5.42
CA SER A 257 -4.21 -22.12 4.37
C SER A 257 -2.75 -21.64 4.42
N ASP A 258 -1.82 -22.60 4.30
CA ASP A 258 -0.38 -22.33 4.10
C ASP A 258 -0.13 -21.49 2.84
N VAL A 259 -0.93 -21.73 1.79
CA VAL A 259 -0.85 -21.03 0.51
C VAL A 259 -2.15 -20.26 0.28
N ARG A 260 -2.09 -18.95 0.52
CA ARG A 260 -3.21 -18.04 0.31
C ARG A 260 -3.24 -17.58 -1.15
N ASN A 261 -4.07 -18.21 -1.96
CA ASN A 261 -4.27 -17.83 -3.36
C ASN A 261 -5.11 -16.55 -3.46
N SER A 262 -4.87 -15.78 -4.52
CA SER A 262 -5.52 -14.49 -4.76
C SER A 262 -5.86 -14.40 -6.23
N LYS A 263 -6.82 -13.56 -6.57
CA LYS A 263 -7.23 -13.24 -7.95
C LYS A 263 -7.22 -11.74 -8.16
N ILE A 264 -7.15 -11.31 -9.42
CA ILE A 264 -7.32 -9.91 -9.77
C ILE A 264 -8.80 -9.64 -10.10
N LYS A 265 -9.29 -8.45 -9.79
CA LYS A 265 -10.68 -8.00 -10.01
C LYS A 265 -10.66 -6.61 -10.63
N VAL A 266 -11.49 -6.40 -11.64
CA VAL A 266 -11.78 -5.09 -12.24
C VAL A 266 -12.84 -4.42 -11.38
N ILE A 267 -12.52 -3.24 -10.83
CA ILE A 267 -13.48 -2.46 -10.02
C ILE A 267 -14.19 -1.37 -10.83
N ASP A 268 -13.53 -0.72 -11.79
CA ASP A 268 -14.20 0.20 -12.72
C ASP A 268 -14.79 -0.57 -13.91
N LYS A 269 -16.02 -1.08 -13.77
CA LYS A 269 -16.74 -1.77 -14.87
C LYS A 269 -17.10 -0.83 -16.04
N SER A 270 -17.02 0.49 -15.85
CA SER A 270 -17.26 1.51 -16.89
C SER A 270 -15.99 1.88 -17.68
N TRP A 271 -14.88 1.19 -17.43
CA TRP A 271 -13.58 1.58 -17.93
C TRP A 271 -13.39 1.30 -19.43
N VAL A 272 -13.09 2.34 -20.21
CA VAL A 272 -13.00 2.28 -21.67
C VAL A 272 -11.91 1.35 -22.21
N GLN A 273 -10.90 1.02 -21.41
CA GLN A 273 -9.80 0.15 -21.83
C GLN A 273 -10.12 -1.35 -21.69
N LEU A 274 -11.26 -1.74 -21.10
CA LEU A 274 -11.60 -3.16 -20.86
C LEU A 274 -11.58 -4.02 -22.12
N GLY A 275 -12.00 -3.48 -23.25
CA GLY A 275 -11.96 -4.17 -24.55
C GLY A 275 -10.59 -4.19 -25.24
N LYS A 276 -9.58 -3.48 -24.71
CA LYS A 276 -8.25 -3.37 -25.34
C LYS A 276 -7.29 -4.43 -24.81
N ARG A 277 -6.43 -4.93 -25.71
CA ARG A 277 -5.31 -5.83 -25.37
C ARG A 277 -4.37 -5.15 -24.39
N ILE A 278 -3.86 -5.90 -23.41
CA ILE A 278 -2.96 -5.38 -22.37
C ILE A 278 -1.60 -4.98 -22.95
N SER A 279 -1.14 -5.75 -23.92
CA SER A 279 0.17 -5.65 -24.59
C SER A 279 0.01 -6.12 -26.04
N PRO A 280 0.80 -5.62 -27.00
CA PRO A 280 0.78 -6.16 -28.38
C PRO A 280 1.13 -7.67 -28.45
N TYR A 281 1.88 -8.17 -27.45
CA TYR A 281 2.38 -9.55 -27.39
C TYR A 281 1.41 -10.57 -26.76
N HIS A 282 0.30 -10.13 -26.15
CA HIS A 282 -0.67 -11.03 -25.53
C HIS A 282 -2.09 -10.77 -26.06
N ASP A 283 -2.88 -11.82 -26.29
CA ASP A 283 -4.28 -11.70 -26.70
C ASP A 283 -5.22 -11.22 -25.60
N LEU A 284 -4.79 -11.31 -24.33
CA LEU A 284 -5.55 -10.89 -23.16
C LEU A 284 -5.90 -9.40 -23.21
N LYS A 285 -7.18 -9.11 -23.00
CA LYS A 285 -7.72 -7.77 -22.78
C LYS A 285 -7.81 -7.48 -21.29
N TYR A 286 -7.91 -6.20 -20.93
CA TYR A 286 -8.07 -5.81 -19.52
C TYR A 286 -9.35 -6.36 -18.87
N GLY A 287 -10.43 -6.56 -19.65
CA GLY A 287 -11.65 -7.23 -19.18
C GLY A 287 -11.45 -8.70 -18.81
N ASP A 288 -10.57 -9.41 -19.52
CA ASP A 288 -10.28 -10.84 -19.33
C ASP A 288 -9.46 -11.12 -18.05
N LEU A 289 -9.03 -10.05 -17.36
CA LEU A 289 -8.43 -10.14 -16.04
C LEU A 289 -9.48 -10.30 -14.92
N ASP A 290 -10.75 -9.93 -15.13
CA ASP A 290 -11.72 -9.93 -14.04
C ASP A 290 -11.96 -11.33 -13.47
N ASN A 291 -11.74 -11.48 -12.16
CA ASN A 291 -11.74 -12.75 -11.43
C ASN A 291 -10.66 -13.77 -11.85
N ARG A 292 -9.66 -13.39 -12.67
CA ARG A 292 -8.56 -14.28 -13.06
C ARG A 292 -7.66 -14.62 -11.85
N PRO A 293 -7.47 -15.91 -11.50
CA PRO A 293 -6.55 -16.31 -10.44
C PRO A 293 -5.10 -15.93 -10.73
N LEU A 294 -4.38 -15.50 -9.70
CA LEU A 294 -2.95 -15.20 -9.81
C LEU A 294 -2.13 -16.49 -9.82
N GLN A 295 -1.31 -16.66 -10.86
CA GLN A 295 -0.51 -17.86 -11.07
C GLN A 295 0.90 -17.63 -10.54
N PHE A 296 1.24 -18.14 -9.36
CA PHE A 296 2.59 -18.02 -8.79
C PHE A 296 3.44 -19.27 -9.09
N ARG A 297 4.73 -19.08 -9.41
CA ARG A 297 5.69 -20.16 -9.73
C ARG A 297 6.31 -20.85 -8.49
N SER A 298 6.06 -20.32 -7.29
CA SER A 298 6.43 -20.92 -6.01
C SER A 298 5.26 -20.88 -5.02
N THR A 299 5.42 -21.46 -3.84
CA THR A 299 4.45 -21.36 -2.73
C THR A 299 4.49 -20.00 -2.02
N PHE A 300 5.49 -19.16 -2.30
CA PHE A 300 5.61 -17.83 -1.70
C PHE A 300 4.46 -16.91 -2.15
N ARG A 301 3.97 -16.08 -1.24
CA ARG A 301 2.87 -15.13 -1.46
C ARG A 301 3.21 -13.78 -0.80
N PRO A 302 2.75 -12.65 -1.35
CA PRO A 302 2.77 -11.37 -0.64
C PRO A 302 2.03 -11.48 0.69
N ALA A 303 2.41 -10.69 1.69
CA ALA A 303 1.72 -10.72 2.97
C ALA A 303 0.31 -10.12 2.83
N ALA A 304 -0.71 -10.86 3.27
CA ALA A 304 -2.13 -10.48 3.13
C ALA A 304 -2.46 -9.08 3.70
N ARG A 305 -1.72 -8.59 4.69
CA ARG A 305 -1.87 -7.23 5.23
C ARG A 305 -1.57 -6.11 4.21
N TYR A 306 -0.58 -6.32 3.33
CA TYR A 306 -0.22 -5.34 2.30
C TYR A 306 -1.17 -5.44 1.10
N LEU A 307 -1.62 -6.65 0.76
CA LEU A 307 -2.71 -6.85 -0.21
C LEU A 307 -4.01 -6.16 0.24
N TYR A 308 -4.40 -6.33 1.50
CA TYR A 308 -5.60 -5.71 2.06
C TYR A 308 -5.48 -4.18 2.15
N TYR A 309 -4.33 -3.65 2.59
CA TYR A 309 -4.06 -2.21 2.52
C TYR A 309 -4.18 -1.68 1.09
N HIS A 310 -3.51 -2.33 0.13
CA HIS A 310 -3.54 -1.92 -1.28
C HIS A 310 -4.97 -1.91 -1.80
N TYR A 311 -5.74 -2.96 -1.52
CA TYR A 311 -7.17 -3.06 -1.82
C TYR A 311 -7.96 -1.86 -1.24
N CYS A 312 -7.82 -1.52 0.04
CA CYS A 312 -8.51 -0.37 0.65
C CYS A 312 -8.18 0.95 -0.06
N ILE A 313 -6.91 1.20 -0.39
CA ILE A 313 -6.49 2.40 -1.11
C ILE A 313 -7.08 2.44 -2.53
N GLN A 314 -7.08 1.34 -3.27
CA GLN A 314 -7.64 1.34 -4.62
C GLN A 314 -9.17 1.50 -4.63
N ILE A 315 -9.90 0.97 -3.64
CA ILE A 315 -11.35 1.22 -3.47
C ILE A 315 -11.60 2.70 -3.16
N LEU A 316 -10.86 3.30 -2.22
CA LEU A 316 -10.95 4.74 -1.90
C LEU A 316 -10.74 5.61 -3.15
N ARG A 317 -9.75 5.27 -3.98
CA ARG A 317 -9.43 6.00 -5.20
C ARG A 317 -10.46 5.82 -6.30
N SER A 318 -11.01 4.62 -6.47
CA SER A 318 -12.14 4.39 -7.38
C SER A 318 -13.38 5.18 -6.94
N ALA A 319 -13.65 5.26 -5.63
CA ALA A 319 -14.72 6.12 -5.12
C ALA A 319 -14.45 7.60 -5.39
N TRP A 320 -13.22 8.11 -5.20
CA TRP A 320 -12.85 9.48 -5.56
C TRP A 320 -12.99 9.78 -7.05
N GLN A 321 -12.63 8.85 -7.94
CA GLN A 321 -12.87 8.97 -9.39
C GLN A 321 -14.36 9.03 -9.75
N GLN A 322 -15.20 8.29 -9.01
CA GLN A 322 -16.63 8.18 -9.29
C GLN A 322 -17.49 9.24 -8.58
N ASN A 323 -17.03 9.85 -7.49
CA ASN A 323 -17.77 10.84 -6.68
C ASN A 323 -17.78 12.25 -7.29
N SER A 324 -18.02 12.30 -8.61
CA SER A 324 -18.30 13.50 -9.38
C SER A 324 -19.77 13.87 -9.20
N TYR A 325 -20.04 15.00 -8.57
CA TYR A 325 -21.37 15.65 -8.51
C TYR A 325 -22.56 14.73 -8.17
N GLY A 326 -22.42 13.88 -7.16
CA GLY A 326 -23.52 13.03 -6.68
C GLY A 326 -23.85 11.82 -7.57
N SER A 327 -22.93 11.43 -8.46
CA SER A 327 -23.07 10.19 -9.24
C SER A 327 -23.32 8.98 -8.35
N PRO A 328 -24.39 8.18 -8.60
CA PRO A 328 -24.69 7.01 -7.79
C PRO A 328 -23.67 5.88 -7.95
N ALA A 329 -22.73 5.98 -8.90
CA ALA A 329 -21.69 4.97 -9.15
C ALA A 329 -20.79 4.75 -7.93
N ALA A 330 -20.34 5.82 -7.26
CA ALA A 330 -19.51 5.70 -6.05
C ALA A 330 -20.27 4.94 -4.94
N SER A 331 -21.56 5.26 -4.76
CA SER A 331 -22.45 4.55 -3.84
C SER A 331 -22.63 3.08 -4.26
N GLN A 332 -22.69 2.77 -5.56
CA GLN A 332 -22.78 1.39 -6.05
C GLN A 332 -21.51 0.59 -5.76
N THR A 333 -20.32 1.14 -6.05
CA THR A 333 -19.04 0.49 -5.68
C THR A 333 -18.99 0.19 -4.18
N MET A 334 -19.47 1.11 -3.34
CA MET A 334 -19.55 0.88 -1.89
C MET A 334 -20.61 -0.15 -1.48
N LYS A 335 -21.75 -0.22 -2.16
CA LYS A 335 -22.78 -1.26 -1.93
C LYS A 335 -22.29 -2.65 -2.33
N ASP A 336 -21.53 -2.74 -3.42
CA ASP A 336 -20.94 -4.00 -3.89
C ASP A 336 -19.90 -4.53 -2.90
N GLU A 337 -19.16 -3.65 -2.22
CA GLU A 337 -18.20 -4.03 -1.17
C GLU A 337 -18.82 -4.14 0.25
N SER A 338 -20.08 -3.72 0.44
CA SER A 338 -20.80 -3.83 1.71
C SER A 338 -21.13 -5.28 2.09
N GLY A 339 -20.98 -5.60 3.38
CA GLY A 339 -21.20 -6.94 3.92
C GLY A 339 -20.16 -7.99 3.53
N LYS A 340 -19.05 -7.62 2.87
CA LYS A 340 -17.93 -8.53 2.65
C LYS A 340 -17.08 -8.67 3.92
N PRO A 341 -16.72 -9.90 4.31
CA PRO A 341 -15.98 -10.12 5.55
C PRO A 341 -14.53 -9.64 5.43
N PHE A 342 -13.99 -9.13 6.54
CA PHE A 342 -12.58 -8.75 6.66
C PHE A 342 -11.66 -9.96 6.41
N TRP A 343 -10.93 -9.94 5.29
CA TRP A 343 -10.00 -11.00 4.89
C TRP A 343 -8.52 -10.69 5.14
N GLY A 344 -8.24 -9.60 5.85
CA GLY A 344 -6.92 -9.43 6.44
C GLY A 344 -6.61 -10.61 7.39
N THR A 345 -5.31 -10.91 7.55
CA THR A 345 -4.83 -11.63 8.74
C THR A 345 -5.38 -10.98 10.02
N THR A 346 -5.79 -11.74 11.04
CA THR A 346 -6.24 -11.14 12.30
C THR A 346 -5.05 -10.59 13.10
N GLY A 347 -5.15 -9.39 13.69
CA GLY A 347 -4.04 -8.82 14.46
C GLY A 347 -4.12 -7.32 14.74
N ARG A 348 -3.02 -6.77 15.28
CA ARG A 348 -2.84 -5.33 15.60
C ARG A 348 -2.28 -4.54 14.40
N TYR A 349 -2.93 -4.60 13.26
CA TYR A 349 -2.56 -3.77 12.11
C TYR A 349 -3.80 -3.23 11.42
N LEU A 350 -3.67 -2.07 10.77
CA LEU A 350 -4.80 -1.25 10.31
C LEU A 350 -5.80 -1.02 11.47
N PRO A 351 -5.45 -0.16 12.45
CA PRO A 351 -6.32 0.21 13.56
C PRO A 351 -7.73 0.59 13.11
N ARG A 352 -8.75 0.20 13.89
CA ARG A 352 -10.16 0.47 13.58
C ARG A 352 -10.42 1.95 13.30
N ASP A 353 -9.77 2.85 14.04
CA ASP A 353 -9.89 4.30 13.85
C ASP A 353 -9.37 4.79 12.48
N MET A 354 -8.39 4.09 11.89
CA MET A 354 -7.88 4.44 10.56
C MET A 354 -8.77 3.90 9.43
N LEU A 355 -9.29 2.68 9.59
CA LEU A 355 -10.29 2.14 8.66
C LEU A 355 -11.58 2.97 8.73
N LEU A 356 -12.00 3.37 9.94
CA LEU A 356 -13.11 4.29 10.17
C LEU A 356 -12.90 5.61 9.42
N ALA A 357 -11.69 6.17 9.37
CA ALA A 357 -11.45 7.39 8.59
C ALA A 357 -11.63 7.18 7.07
N ILE A 358 -11.07 6.10 6.49
CA ILE A 358 -11.33 5.74 5.07
C ILE A 358 -12.84 5.64 4.82
N VAL A 359 -13.53 4.99 5.74
CA VAL A 359 -14.96 4.68 5.71
C VAL A 359 -15.81 5.96 5.84
N GLU A 360 -15.50 6.86 6.77
CA GLU A 360 -16.14 8.18 6.92
C GLU A 360 -16.02 9.02 5.64
N GLU A 361 -14.88 8.97 4.95
CA GLU A 361 -14.63 9.70 3.69
C GLU A 361 -15.46 9.16 2.51
N LEU A 362 -16.03 7.95 2.64
CA LEU A 362 -16.83 7.30 1.60
C LEU A 362 -18.34 7.61 1.72
N GLY A 363 -18.81 8.11 2.87
CA GLY A 363 -20.05 8.90 2.98
C GLY A 363 -21.38 8.20 3.35
N HIS A 364 -21.39 6.95 3.82
CA HIS A 364 -22.60 6.19 4.20
C HIS A 364 -22.48 5.44 5.56
N GLU A 365 -23.40 4.49 5.81
CA GLU A 365 -23.45 3.62 7.00
C GLU A 365 -22.59 2.37 6.79
N TYR A 366 -21.63 2.11 7.69
CA TYR A 366 -20.55 1.14 7.43
C TYR A 366 -20.05 0.37 8.66
N GLU A 367 -20.86 0.25 9.71
CA GLU A 367 -20.45 -0.43 10.95
C GLU A 367 -19.94 -1.87 10.68
N GLN A 368 -20.52 -2.52 9.67
CA GLN A 368 -20.15 -3.86 9.17
C GLN A 368 -18.74 -3.93 8.58
N LEU A 369 -18.23 -2.87 7.93
CA LEU A 369 -16.85 -2.85 7.39
C LEU A 369 -15.79 -2.75 8.50
N LEU A 370 -16.21 -2.43 9.73
CA LEU A 370 -15.35 -2.32 10.90
C LEU A 370 -15.34 -3.61 11.75
N GLU A 371 -16.11 -4.63 11.36
CA GLU A 371 -16.11 -5.95 11.99
C GLU A 371 -14.78 -6.67 11.74
N GLY A 372 -14.02 -6.91 12.81
CA GLY A 372 -12.68 -7.52 12.76
C GLY A 372 -11.52 -6.52 12.81
N ALA A 373 -11.77 -5.22 12.67
CA ALA A 373 -10.74 -4.19 12.80
C ALA A 373 -10.26 -4.05 14.27
N SER A 374 -8.96 -3.79 14.46
CA SER A 374 -8.38 -3.80 15.81
C SER A 374 -8.82 -2.59 16.65
N SER A 375 -9.47 -2.83 17.80
CA SER A 375 -9.90 -1.80 18.76
C SER A 375 -8.76 -1.04 19.47
N THR A 376 -7.50 -1.25 19.07
CA THR A 376 -6.37 -0.43 19.52
C THR A 376 -6.54 0.99 18.98
N ARG A 377 -6.74 1.96 19.88
CA ARG A 377 -6.81 3.38 19.51
C ARG A 377 -5.59 3.78 18.69
N SER A 378 -5.81 4.34 17.51
CA SER A 378 -4.73 4.92 16.74
C SER A 378 -4.20 6.18 17.41
N VAL A 379 -2.90 6.44 17.29
CA VAL A 379 -2.31 7.75 17.59
C VAL A 379 -2.91 8.81 16.64
N ASP A 380 -3.19 8.40 15.40
CA ASP A 380 -3.75 9.23 14.34
C ASP A 380 -4.75 8.43 13.48
N SER A 381 -6.02 8.82 13.46
CA SER A 381 -7.04 8.20 12.62
C SER A 381 -6.89 8.62 11.15
N GLN A 382 -6.39 9.82 10.88
CA GLN A 382 -6.32 10.37 9.52
C GLN A 382 -5.15 9.82 8.70
N LEU A 383 -4.26 9.01 9.30
CA LEU A 383 -3.02 8.55 8.66
C LEU A 383 -3.26 7.82 7.34
N LEU A 384 -4.28 6.95 7.23
CA LEU A 384 -4.55 6.25 5.97
C LEU A 384 -5.10 7.18 4.88
N LEU A 385 -5.84 8.23 5.24
CA LEU A 385 -6.31 9.23 4.29
C LEU A 385 -5.15 10.14 3.82
N ASP A 386 -4.26 10.54 4.73
CA ASP A 386 -3.01 11.27 4.41
C ASP A 386 -2.13 10.48 3.44
N ILE A 387 -1.95 9.18 3.70
CA ILE A 387 -1.19 8.27 2.84
C ILE A 387 -1.85 8.08 1.48
N GLY A 388 -3.17 7.78 1.44
CA GLY A 388 -3.91 7.58 0.21
C GLY A 388 -3.93 8.83 -0.69
N SER A 389 -4.16 10.01 -0.09
CA SER A 389 -4.10 11.30 -0.81
C SER A 389 -2.69 11.58 -1.36
N LYS A 390 -1.64 11.37 -0.55
CA LYS A 390 -0.24 11.47 -1.01
C LYS A 390 0.07 10.52 -2.17
N GLN A 391 -0.42 9.28 -2.13
CA GLN A 391 -0.20 8.31 -3.20
C GLN A 391 -0.85 8.76 -4.53
N VAL A 392 -1.93 9.55 -4.49
CA VAL A 392 -2.53 10.18 -5.68
C VAL A 392 -1.74 11.41 -6.14
N THR A 393 -1.36 12.31 -5.24
CA THR A 393 -0.73 13.59 -5.62
C THR A 393 0.71 13.45 -6.12
N PHE A 394 1.49 12.52 -5.56
CA PHE A 394 2.87 12.25 -6.01
C PHE A 394 2.95 11.45 -7.32
N ARG A 395 1.83 10.99 -7.86
CA ARG A 395 1.84 10.05 -8.98
C ARG A 395 2.14 10.78 -10.30
N ARG A 396 3.29 10.46 -10.92
CA ARG A 396 3.60 10.84 -12.31
C ARG A 396 2.42 10.38 -13.19
N PRO A 397 1.85 11.23 -14.06
CA PRO A 397 0.61 10.94 -14.79
C PRO A 397 0.83 9.92 -15.92
N ALA A 398 0.93 8.64 -15.56
CA ALA A 398 1.12 7.52 -16.49
C ALA A 398 -0.08 7.27 -17.44
N LEU A 399 -1.14 8.09 -17.32
CA LEU A 399 -2.26 8.16 -18.26
C LEU A 399 -2.07 9.20 -19.36
N ASN A 400 -1.19 10.20 -19.17
CA ASN A 400 -0.88 11.22 -20.19
C ASN A 400 0.19 10.75 -21.18
N SER A 401 0.90 9.65 -20.89
CA SER A 401 1.82 9.03 -21.84
C SER A 401 1.04 8.32 -22.95
N GLY A 402 0.64 9.07 -23.98
CA GLY A 402 0.38 8.49 -25.29
C GLY A 402 1.60 7.65 -25.71
N PHE A 403 1.37 6.42 -26.17
CA PHE A 403 2.44 5.46 -26.42
C PHE A 403 3.34 5.97 -27.58
N GLY A 404 4.51 6.52 -27.24
CA GLY A 404 5.43 7.18 -28.19
C GLY A 404 5.59 8.70 -28.01
N GLY A 405 4.84 9.34 -27.11
CA GLY A 405 5.07 10.74 -26.74
C GLY A 405 6.29 10.88 -25.84
N GLN A 406 7.37 11.45 -26.38
CA GLN A 406 8.54 11.89 -25.61
C GLN A 406 8.04 12.84 -24.51
N SER A 407 8.25 12.46 -23.25
CA SER A 407 7.72 13.22 -22.11
C SER A 407 8.56 14.46 -21.91
N ASP A 408 8.09 15.54 -22.54
CA ASP A 408 8.57 16.91 -22.35
C ASP A 408 8.62 17.25 -20.86
N ASP A 409 9.83 17.56 -20.42
CA ASP A 409 10.23 18.16 -19.16
C ASP A 409 9.47 17.70 -17.90
N GLY A 410 10.02 16.62 -17.32
CA GLY A 410 10.20 16.64 -15.89
C GLY A 410 11.08 17.83 -15.51
N GLU A 411 10.46 18.94 -15.11
CA GLU A 411 10.99 19.83 -14.07
C GLU A 411 11.16 19.01 -12.77
N ASP A 412 12.10 18.06 -12.79
CA ASP A 412 12.84 17.70 -11.58
C ASP A 412 13.51 19.03 -11.15
N ASP A 413 13.37 19.39 -9.87
CA ASP A 413 14.06 20.55 -9.29
C ASP A 413 15.58 20.24 -9.30
N GLU A 414 16.24 20.39 -10.46
CA GLU A 414 17.67 20.67 -10.60
C GLU A 414 17.90 22.13 -10.17
N ASP A 415 17.48 22.45 -8.94
CA ASP A 415 18.11 23.53 -8.19
C ASP A 415 19.51 22.96 -7.87
N GLU A 416 20.49 23.42 -8.64
CA GLU A 416 21.91 23.13 -8.44
C GLU A 416 22.29 23.62 -7.04
N ASP A 417 22.41 22.68 -6.09
CA ASP A 417 23.18 22.89 -4.86
C ASP A 417 24.66 22.98 -5.31
N GLU A 418 25.06 24.13 -5.86
CA GLU A 418 26.46 24.57 -6.00
C GLU A 418 27.04 24.84 -4.60
N ASP A 419 27.11 23.79 -3.78
CA ASP A 419 27.98 23.73 -2.61
C ASP A 419 29.43 23.63 -3.15
N ASP A 420 30.00 24.80 -3.44
CA ASP A 420 31.39 25.05 -3.81
C ASP A 420 32.32 24.77 -2.60
N ASP A 421 32.35 23.51 -2.16
CA ASP A 421 33.19 23.02 -1.07
C ASP A 421 34.65 22.97 -1.54
N GLU A 422 35.40 24.04 -1.25
CA GLU A 422 36.85 24.16 -1.44
C GLU A 422 37.63 22.92 -0.95
N ASP A 423 38.67 22.54 -1.70
CA ASP A 423 39.52 21.36 -1.48
C ASP A 423 40.08 21.23 -0.04
N GLY A 424 39.34 20.55 0.84
CA GLY A 424 39.79 20.14 2.17
C GLY A 424 40.64 18.88 2.14
N GLU A 425 41.97 19.02 2.13
CA GLU A 425 42.92 17.90 2.13
C GLU A 425 42.63 16.84 3.20
N ASN A 426 42.89 15.58 2.85
CA ASN A 426 42.44 14.40 3.59
C ASN A 426 43.59 13.67 4.35
N PRO A 427 43.82 13.93 5.65
CA PRO A 427 44.77 13.18 6.46
C PRO A 427 44.11 11.98 7.14
N ASN A 428 44.16 10.84 6.45
CA ASN A 428 44.40 9.49 6.99
C ASN A 428 44.39 9.33 8.55
N ILE A 429 43.26 8.92 9.14
CA ILE A 429 43.18 8.49 10.57
C ILE A 429 42.64 7.05 10.67
N THR A 430 43.55 6.11 10.92
CA THR A 430 43.24 4.77 11.43
C THR A 430 43.35 4.78 12.97
N GLY A 431 42.22 4.89 13.66
CA GLY A 431 42.18 5.00 15.13
C GLY A 431 41.18 4.04 15.78
N ILE A 432 41.69 3.06 16.55
CA ILE A 432 40.86 2.11 17.31
C ILE A 432 40.25 2.82 18.53
N LEU A 433 38.93 2.98 18.56
CA LEU A 433 38.21 3.59 19.69
C LEU A 433 37.89 2.58 20.80
N SER A 434 38.57 2.75 21.94
CA SER A 434 38.10 2.22 23.23
C SER A 434 36.87 3.00 23.74
N PRO A 435 35.92 2.37 24.45
CA PRO A 435 34.73 3.06 24.95
C PRO A 435 35.07 4.07 26.08
N PRO A 436 34.41 5.24 26.12
CA PRO A 436 34.74 6.29 27.08
C PRO A 436 34.26 6.01 28.52
N PRO A 437 34.96 6.53 29.54
CA PRO A 437 34.64 6.28 30.95
C PRO A 437 33.43 7.10 31.43
N GLY A 438 32.21 6.52 31.31
CA GLY A 438 30.98 7.15 31.81
C GLY A 438 29.84 6.20 32.23
N TRP A 439 30.04 4.87 32.11
CA TRP A 439 28.99 3.86 32.31
C TRP A 439 28.36 3.70 33.72
N PRO A 440 28.98 4.10 34.85
CA PRO A 440 28.33 3.93 36.17
C PRO A 440 27.00 4.69 36.32
N ILE A 441 26.89 5.89 35.72
CA ILE A 441 25.74 6.78 35.90
C ILE A 441 24.47 6.21 35.23
N TYR A 442 24.61 5.55 34.07
CA TYR A 442 23.50 4.95 33.34
C TYR A 442 22.86 3.77 34.08
N ARG A 443 23.61 2.97 34.85
CA ARG A 443 23.04 1.86 35.63
C ARG A 443 22.08 2.34 36.72
N SER A 444 22.38 3.47 37.36
CA SER A 444 21.51 4.10 38.35
C SER A 444 20.21 4.60 37.72
N ALA A 445 20.30 5.30 36.57
CA ALA A 445 19.15 5.80 35.84
C ALA A 445 18.22 4.65 35.36
N ILE A 446 18.79 3.57 34.81
CA ILE A 446 18.03 2.38 34.38
C ILE A 446 17.36 1.72 35.59
N ALA A 447 18.09 1.48 36.69
CA ALA A 447 17.50 0.86 37.89
C ALA A 447 16.37 1.69 38.50
N LYS A 448 16.47 3.03 38.47
CA LYS A 448 15.39 3.94 38.88
C LYS A 448 14.18 3.84 37.93
N ALA A 449 14.40 3.89 36.62
CA ALA A 449 13.34 3.74 35.62
C ALA A 449 12.61 2.38 35.72
N THR A 450 13.34 1.29 35.97
CA THR A 450 12.74 -0.04 36.18
C THR A 450 11.89 -0.09 37.45
N ARG A 451 12.30 0.57 38.54
CA ARG A 451 11.47 0.67 39.77
C ARG A 451 10.20 1.48 39.54
N GLU A 452 10.29 2.64 38.90
CA GLU A 452 9.12 3.47 38.55
C GLU A 452 8.15 2.70 37.65
N PHE A 453 8.66 2.01 36.63
CA PHE A 453 7.84 1.18 35.74
C PHE A 453 7.12 0.05 36.49
N LEU A 454 7.81 -0.67 37.39
CA LEU A 454 7.21 -1.71 38.22
C LEU A 454 6.17 -1.14 39.21
N TYR A 455 6.41 0.04 39.78
CA TYR A 455 5.45 0.72 40.66
C TYR A 455 4.17 1.11 39.91
N ILE A 456 4.31 1.72 38.72
CA ILE A 456 3.18 2.05 37.84
C ILE A 456 2.41 0.79 37.41
N THR A 457 3.12 -0.28 37.03
CA THR A 457 2.48 -1.54 36.62
C THR A 457 1.67 -2.16 37.75
N ASN A 458 2.18 -2.17 38.98
CA ASN A 458 1.42 -2.65 40.14
C ASN A 458 0.20 -1.74 40.44
N LYS A 459 0.35 -0.42 40.39
CA LYS A 459 -0.77 0.52 40.57
C LYS A 459 -1.88 0.36 39.52
N VAL A 460 -1.53 0.05 38.27
CA VAL A 460 -2.50 -0.25 37.21
C VAL A 460 -3.22 -1.58 37.45
N LEU A 461 -2.53 -2.60 37.97
CA LEU A 461 -3.15 -3.88 38.34
C LEU A 461 -4.10 -3.75 39.55
N ASP A 462 -3.74 -2.94 40.56
CA ASP A 462 -4.62 -2.60 41.68
C ASP A 462 -5.87 -1.84 41.20
N PHE A 463 -5.70 -0.87 40.30
CA PHE A 463 -6.80 -0.07 39.74
C PHE A 463 -7.73 -0.88 38.82
N ALA A 464 -7.20 -1.91 38.15
CA ALA A 464 -7.95 -2.82 37.30
C ALA A 464 -8.81 -3.85 38.06
N GLY A 465 -8.93 -3.75 39.39
CA GLY A 465 -9.87 -4.55 40.18
C GLY A 465 -9.43 -6.00 40.42
N PHE A 466 -8.16 -6.35 40.16
CA PHE A 466 -7.61 -7.69 40.44
C PHE A 466 -7.35 -7.93 41.94
N ARG A 467 -8.38 -7.78 42.79
CA ARG A 467 -8.41 -8.42 44.10
C ARG A 467 -8.64 -9.91 43.93
N LEU A 468 -7.59 -10.70 44.11
CA LEU A 468 -7.78 -12.11 44.46
C LEU A 468 -8.46 -12.17 45.83
N GLN A 469 -9.49 -13.01 45.97
CA GLN A 469 -10.04 -13.34 47.29
C GLN A 469 -8.92 -13.96 48.13
N GLU A 470 -8.72 -13.44 49.34
CA GLU A 470 -7.71 -13.96 50.26
C GLU A 470 -8.19 -15.31 50.82
N GLY A 471 -7.60 -16.40 50.30
CA GLY A 471 -7.72 -17.71 50.92
C GLY A 471 -7.06 -17.74 52.30
N PRO A 472 -7.56 -18.53 53.27
CA PRO A 472 -7.29 -18.35 54.71
C PRO A 472 -5.90 -18.80 55.19
N ASN A 473 -4.90 -18.97 54.32
CA ASN A 473 -3.60 -19.54 54.67
C ASN A 473 -2.40 -18.66 54.25
N PRO A 474 -1.86 -17.83 55.17
CA PRO A 474 -0.75 -16.90 54.90
C PRO A 474 0.56 -17.54 54.40
N ARG A 475 0.74 -18.86 54.55
CA ARG A 475 1.96 -19.55 54.08
C ARG A 475 1.94 -19.81 52.57
N GLN A 476 0.78 -20.09 51.98
CA GLN A 476 0.66 -20.33 50.53
C GLN A 476 0.88 -19.06 49.71
N THR A 477 0.49 -17.90 50.24
CA THR A 477 0.66 -16.59 49.59
C THR A 477 2.14 -16.22 49.39
N LEU A 478 3.04 -16.64 50.30
CA LEU A 478 4.47 -16.34 50.18
C LEU A 478 5.15 -17.17 49.07
N GLU A 479 4.81 -18.46 48.96
CA GLU A 479 5.32 -19.31 47.87
C GLU A 479 4.79 -18.88 46.51
N HIS A 480 3.50 -18.56 46.39
CA HIS A 480 2.93 -18.04 45.14
C HIS A 480 3.61 -16.74 44.68
N ARG A 481 4.01 -15.88 45.63
CA ARG A 481 4.75 -14.64 45.35
C ARG A 481 6.17 -14.94 44.83
N ARG A 482 6.88 -15.89 45.46
CA ARG A 482 8.21 -16.35 45.02
C ARG A 482 8.18 -17.05 43.64
N LEU A 483 7.18 -17.90 43.39
CA LEU A 483 6.98 -18.57 42.10
C LEU A 483 6.68 -17.59 40.95
N ARG A 484 5.89 -16.53 41.20
CA ARG A 484 5.70 -15.44 40.24
C ARG A 484 6.98 -14.65 39.99
N GLU A 485 7.73 -14.29 41.03
CA GLU A 485 8.99 -13.57 40.86
C GLU A 485 10.03 -14.39 40.07
N PHE A 486 10.10 -15.70 40.33
CA PHE A 486 10.93 -16.63 39.57
C PHE A 486 10.53 -16.70 38.09
N HIS A 487 9.23 -16.82 37.78
CA HIS A 487 8.74 -16.82 36.40
C HIS A 487 9.01 -15.50 35.67
N ILE A 488 8.79 -14.36 36.33
CA ILE A 488 9.03 -13.03 35.74
C ILE A 488 10.53 -12.82 35.46
N ARG A 489 11.42 -13.21 36.39
CA ARG A 489 12.87 -13.17 36.15
C ARG A 489 13.29 -14.10 35.01
N ARG A 490 12.73 -15.32 34.93
CA ARG A 490 13.01 -16.30 33.87
C ARG A 490 12.52 -15.86 32.48
N LEU A 491 11.46 -15.05 32.40
CA LEU A 491 10.93 -14.51 31.14
C LEU A 491 11.67 -13.26 30.63
N ILE A 492 12.32 -12.51 31.51
CA ILE A 492 12.92 -11.19 31.18
C ILE A 492 14.45 -11.28 30.98
N ILE A 493 15.15 -12.20 31.67
CA ILE A 493 16.62 -12.11 31.81
C ILE A 493 17.40 -13.07 30.90
N ASP A 494 16.82 -14.16 30.37
CA ASP A 494 17.56 -15.11 29.52
C ASP A 494 16.79 -15.56 28.25
N PRO A 495 16.92 -14.80 27.14
CA PRO A 495 16.45 -15.22 25.82
C PRO A 495 17.40 -16.17 25.07
N ALA A 496 18.63 -16.38 25.57
CA ALA A 496 19.75 -16.87 24.75
C ALA A 496 19.87 -18.40 24.68
N ARG A 497 19.24 -19.14 25.61
CA ARG A 497 19.41 -20.61 25.74
C ARG A 497 18.37 -21.50 25.05
N ARG A 498 17.47 -20.98 24.20
CA ARG A 498 16.41 -21.79 23.53
C ARG A 498 16.79 -22.39 22.16
N ARG A 499 18.06 -22.67 21.87
CA ARG A 499 18.47 -23.10 20.51
C ARG A 499 19.50 -24.23 20.37
N THR A 500 19.78 -25.00 21.42
CA THR A 500 20.74 -26.13 21.36
C THR A 500 20.15 -27.51 21.66
N ASP A 501 18.98 -27.61 22.31
CA ASP A 501 18.57 -28.86 22.98
C ASP A 501 17.43 -29.59 22.24
N LEU A 502 17.36 -29.50 20.90
CA LEU A 502 16.35 -30.18 20.06
C LEU A 502 16.92 -30.79 18.76
N PHE A 503 18.20 -31.16 18.74
CA PHE A 503 18.75 -32.07 17.73
C PHE A 503 19.51 -33.21 18.43
N GLY A 504 18.76 -34.23 18.84
CA GLY A 504 19.32 -35.54 19.17
C GLY A 504 19.53 -36.33 17.87
N ASP A 505 20.77 -36.78 17.68
CA ASP A 505 21.23 -37.58 16.54
C ASP A 505 20.67 -39.01 16.57
N PRO A 506 20.09 -39.54 15.46
CA PRO A 506 19.83 -40.95 15.28
C PRO A 506 20.69 -41.54 14.15
N GLN A 507 21.92 -41.96 14.46
CA GLN A 507 22.68 -42.86 13.59
C GLN A 507 22.07 -44.28 13.53
N HIS A 508 22.12 -44.86 12.34
CA HIS A 508 21.99 -46.30 12.04
C HIS A 508 20.77 -47.09 12.54
N ARG A 509 19.89 -47.46 11.59
CA ARG A 509 19.77 -48.85 11.09
C ARG A 509 18.79 -48.94 9.90
N TYR A 510 19.30 -49.27 8.72
CA TYR A 510 18.51 -49.84 7.63
C TYR A 510 18.68 -51.37 7.65
N PRO A 511 17.60 -52.17 7.63
CA PRO A 511 17.65 -53.55 7.19
C PRO A 511 17.48 -53.62 5.67
N SER A 512 18.37 -54.34 5.00
CA SER A 512 18.24 -54.70 3.59
C SER A 512 16.99 -55.56 3.37
N VAL A 513 16.26 -55.33 2.28
CA VAL A 513 15.23 -56.25 1.77
C VAL A 513 15.60 -56.63 0.33
N GLU A 514 15.42 -57.91 0.03
CA GLU A 514 16.10 -58.62 -1.05
C GLU A 514 15.46 -58.40 -2.42
N HIS A 515 16.24 -58.62 -3.48
CA HIS A 515 15.72 -58.69 -4.84
C HIS A 515 14.83 -59.93 -5.02
N SER A 516 13.67 -59.74 -5.64
CA SER A 516 12.90 -60.83 -6.26
C SER A 516 12.53 -60.44 -7.69
N THR A 517 13.30 -60.95 -8.63
CA THR A 517 12.98 -60.97 -10.06
C THR A 517 11.77 -61.87 -10.33
N SER A 518 10.80 -61.37 -11.07
CA SER A 518 9.75 -62.17 -11.71
C SER A 518 9.66 -61.85 -13.22
N GLN A 519 9.53 -62.90 -14.02
CA GLN A 519 9.49 -62.85 -15.49
C GLN A 519 8.08 -62.54 -16.01
N PRO A 520 7.95 -62.07 -17.27
CA PRO A 520 6.65 -61.89 -17.92
C PRO A 520 6.12 -63.18 -18.58
N PRO A 521 4.79 -63.37 -18.68
CA PRO A 521 4.19 -64.34 -19.58
C PRO A 521 3.87 -63.72 -20.95
N SER A 522 3.81 -64.56 -21.99
CA SER A 522 3.56 -64.19 -23.38
C SER A 522 2.15 -64.58 -23.86
N THR A 523 1.76 -64.06 -25.04
CA THR A 523 0.87 -64.68 -26.07
C THR A 523 -0.59 -65.04 -25.69
N GLY A 524 -1.56 -64.54 -26.47
CA GLY A 524 -2.98 -64.96 -26.39
C GLY A 524 -3.94 -64.17 -27.29
N ASP A 525 -4.01 -64.58 -28.55
CA ASP A 525 -4.91 -64.26 -29.68
C ASP A 525 -6.21 -63.40 -29.59
N THR A 526 -6.45 -62.73 -30.73
CA THR A 526 -7.70 -62.29 -31.40
C THR A 526 -8.90 -63.28 -31.36
N PRO A 527 -10.17 -62.93 -31.75
CA PRO A 527 -10.57 -61.92 -32.76
C PRO A 527 -11.88 -61.10 -32.53
N SER A 528 -12.13 -60.07 -33.36
CA SER A 528 -13.33 -59.96 -34.25
C SER A 528 -13.52 -58.59 -34.93
N ARG A 529 -13.82 -58.62 -36.24
CA ARG A 529 -14.47 -57.56 -37.07
C ARG A 529 -16.00 -57.56 -36.79
N PRO A 530 -16.86 -56.58 -37.18
CA PRO A 530 -16.98 -55.87 -38.48
C PRO A 530 -16.94 -54.32 -38.31
N ALA A 531 -17.40 -53.43 -39.22
CA ALA A 531 -17.26 -53.24 -40.68
C ALA A 531 -17.75 -51.79 -41.04
N GLU A 532 -17.77 -51.40 -42.33
CA GLU A 532 -18.45 -50.22 -42.94
C GLU A 532 -18.10 -48.81 -42.38
N MET A 533 -17.61 -47.86 -43.17
CA MET A 533 -18.33 -47.23 -44.29
C MET A 533 -17.40 -46.66 -45.38
N GLN A 534 -17.84 -46.77 -46.63
CA GLN A 534 -17.49 -45.84 -47.73
C GLN A 534 -18.38 -44.58 -47.54
N GLU A 535 -18.08 -43.38 -48.04
CA GLU A 535 -18.00 -43.00 -49.46
C GLU A 535 -17.49 -41.55 -49.65
N SER A 536 -17.07 -41.26 -50.90
CA SER A 536 -17.33 -40.05 -51.73
C SER A 536 -17.12 -38.64 -51.11
N SER A 537 -16.14 -37.84 -51.54
CA SER A 537 -15.95 -37.12 -52.81
C SER A 537 -16.81 -35.86 -53.03
N SER A 538 -16.10 -34.80 -53.47
CA SER A 538 -16.51 -33.55 -54.15
C SER A 538 -16.50 -32.28 -53.28
N GLY A 539 -16.08 -31.12 -53.78
CA GLY A 539 -15.53 -30.79 -55.10
C GLY A 539 -14.83 -29.42 -55.07
N ALA A 540 -14.18 -29.02 -56.16
CA ALA A 540 -13.54 -27.70 -56.30
C ALA A 540 -14.45 -26.70 -57.02
N ASP A 541 -14.38 -25.43 -56.63
CA ASP A 541 -13.96 -24.29 -57.48
C ASP A 541 -13.76 -23.03 -56.61
#